data_AF-A0A8J4Y362-F1
#
_entry.id   AF-A0A8J4Y362-F1
#
_cell.length_a   1.000
_cell.length_b   1.000
_cell.length_c   1.000
_cell.angle_alpha   90.00
_cell.angle_beta   90.00
_cell.angle_gamma   90.00
#
_symmetry.space_group_name_H-M   'P 1'
#
loop_
_entity.id
_entity.type
_entity.pdbx_description
1 polymer ?
#
loop_
_entity_poly.entity_id
_entity_poly.type
_entity_poly.pdbx_seq_one_letter_code
_entity_poly.pdbx_strand_id
1 'polypeptide(L)'
;MLTRLFSLREELCTFLSQKKPELADFFNDDKWLLQLSYLADIFSEVNKLNKAMQGANTNNISQYKKVEAFKRKLKLWRVHTSSGITDMFENMHAFIQDRGISFNVVIAQVTFHLSKLLEKFNSYFPELTEEQAASYQWIENPFIENIEMKLPEASVKIIRGAH
;
A
#
# COMPACT_ATOMS: atom_id res chain seq x y z
N MET A 1 -1.35 15.54 -4.71
CA MET A 1 -0.75 16.53 -5.64
C MET A 1 -0.86 16.05 -7.08
N LEU A 2 -0.31 14.87 -7.43
CA LEU A 2 -0.40 14.31 -8.79
C LEU A 2 -1.83 14.05 -9.29
N THR A 3 -2.73 13.60 -8.43
CA THR A 3 -4.16 13.47 -8.79
C THR A 3 -4.75 14.80 -9.27
N ARG A 4 -4.44 15.91 -8.59
CA ARG A 4 -4.93 17.24 -8.99
C ARG A 4 -4.31 17.70 -10.31
N LEU A 5 -3.02 17.44 -10.51
CA LEU A 5 -2.32 17.73 -11.76
C LEU A 5 -2.98 16.97 -12.92
N PHE A 6 -3.24 15.67 -12.75
CA PHE A 6 -3.87 14.84 -13.77
C PHE A 6 -5.32 15.25 -14.06
N SER A 7 -6.09 15.64 -13.04
CA SER A 7 -7.46 16.14 -13.24
C SER A 7 -7.53 17.48 -13.97
N LEU A 8 -6.48 18.31 -13.89
CA LEU A 8 -6.41 19.63 -14.53
C LEU A 8 -5.60 19.63 -15.84
N ARG A 9 -5.32 18.46 -16.41
CA ARG A 9 -4.38 18.31 -17.53
C ARG A 9 -4.75 19.15 -18.75
N GLU A 10 -6.04 19.30 -19.06
CA GLU A 10 -6.52 20.06 -20.22
C GLU A 10 -6.39 21.57 -20.00
N GLU A 11 -6.75 22.04 -18.80
CA GLU A 11 -6.60 23.44 -18.41
C GLU A 11 -5.12 23.83 -18.32
N LEU A 12 -4.29 22.93 -17.81
CA LEU A 12 -2.84 23.12 -17.75
C LEU A 12 -2.22 23.12 -19.14
N CYS A 13 -2.64 22.24 -20.04
CA CYS A 13 -2.19 22.26 -21.43
C CYS A 13 -2.51 23.62 -22.07
N THR A 14 -3.76 24.07 -21.97
CA THR A 14 -4.21 25.36 -22.51
C THR A 14 -3.40 26.54 -21.96
N PHE A 15 -3.17 26.57 -20.64
CA PHE A 15 -2.40 27.62 -20.00
C PHE A 15 -0.92 27.59 -20.42
N LEU A 16 -0.32 26.40 -20.46
CA LEU A 16 1.10 26.22 -20.80
C LEU A 16 1.37 26.50 -22.27
N SER A 17 0.44 26.21 -23.20
CA SER A 17 0.61 26.54 -24.62
C SER A 17 0.89 28.03 -24.86
N GLN A 18 0.41 28.92 -23.97
CA GLN A 18 0.64 30.36 -24.06
C GLN A 18 1.92 30.83 -23.36
N LYS A 19 2.44 30.07 -22.40
CA LYS A 19 3.50 30.51 -21.48
C LYS A 19 4.81 29.73 -21.63
N LYS A 20 4.70 28.42 -21.84
CA LYS A 20 5.79 27.44 -21.94
C LYS A 20 5.35 26.28 -22.86
N PRO A 21 5.36 26.49 -24.18
CA PRO A 21 4.93 25.49 -25.16
C PRO A 21 5.66 24.15 -24.98
N GLU A 22 6.95 24.17 -24.63
CA GLU A 22 7.74 22.96 -24.42
C GLU A 22 7.22 22.07 -23.26
N LEU A 23 6.51 22.67 -22.28
CA LEU A 23 5.86 21.90 -21.23
C LEU A 23 4.46 21.44 -21.63
N ALA A 24 3.78 22.17 -22.51
CA ALA A 24 2.46 21.79 -23.03
C ALA A 24 2.54 20.53 -23.89
N ASP A 25 3.66 20.32 -24.60
CA ASP A 25 3.87 19.14 -25.44
C ASP A 25 3.71 17.83 -24.66
N PHE A 26 4.11 17.77 -23.38
CA PHE A 26 3.89 16.60 -22.54
C PHE A 26 2.40 16.30 -22.30
N PHE A 27 1.55 17.32 -22.20
CA PHE A 27 0.11 17.16 -22.03
C PHE A 27 -0.62 16.82 -23.33
N ASN A 28 0.07 16.84 -24.48
CA ASN A 28 -0.41 16.30 -25.74
C ASN A 28 0.12 14.88 -26.02
N ASP A 29 1.04 14.36 -25.20
CA ASP A 29 1.56 13.00 -25.30
C ASP A 29 0.72 12.04 -24.45
N ASP A 30 -0.09 11.24 -25.14
CA ASP A 30 -0.95 10.22 -24.55
C ASP A 30 -0.19 9.18 -23.73
N LYS A 31 1.02 8.79 -24.14
CA LYS A 31 1.84 7.85 -23.36
C LYS A 31 2.32 8.51 -22.07
N TRP A 32 2.72 9.78 -22.14
CA TRP A 32 3.11 10.53 -20.95
C TRP A 32 1.94 10.71 -19.98
N LEU A 33 0.76 11.10 -20.49
CA LEU A 33 -0.46 11.23 -19.69
C LEU A 33 -0.89 9.90 -19.07
N LEU A 34 -0.74 8.80 -19.80
CA LEU A 34 -1.00 7.46 -19.28
C LEU A 34 -0.04 7.13 -18.12
N GLN A 35 1.25 7.40 -18.26
CA GLN A 35 2.22 7.23 -17.16
C GLN A 35 1.88 8.13 -15.97
N LEU A 36 1.47 9.38 -16.22
CA LEU A 36 1.07 10.32 -15.17
C LEU A 36 -0.18 9.83 -14.42
N SER A 37 -1.16 9.28 -15.12
CA SER A 37 -2.39 8.74 -14.54
C SER A 37 -2.09 7.60 -13.56
N TYR A 38 -1.20 6.67 -13.95
CA TYR A 38 -0.70 5.62 -13.08
C TYR A 38 0.00 6.17 -11.83
N LEU A 39 0.87 7.16 -12.00
CA LEU A 39 1.55 7.79 -10.86
C LEU A 39 0.53 8.48 -9.94
N ALA A 40 -0.48 9.14 -10.48
CA ALA A 40 -1.55 9.72 -9.66
C ALA A 40 -2.25 8.66 -8.80
N ASP A 41 -2.55 7.48 -9.37
CA ASP A 41 -3.17 6.37 -8.64
C ASP A 41 -2.24 5.78 -7.57
N ILE A 42 -1.00 5.40 -7.93
CA ILE A 42 -0.09 4.74 -6.97
C ILE A 42 0.30 5.67 -5.80
N PHE A 43 0.50 6.96 -6.07
CA PHE A 43 0.75 7.94 -5.01
C PHE A 43 -0.48 8.18 -4.15
N SER A 44 -1.70 8.15 -4.72
CA SER A 44 -2.93 8.20 -3.94
C SER A 44 -2.98 7.04 -2.94
N GLU A 45 -2.66 5.83 -3.38
CA GLU A 45 -2.65 4.62 -2.58
C GLU A 45 -1.58 4.64 -1.47
N VAL A 46 -0.36 5.08 -1.79
CA VAL A 46 0.69 5.28 -0.78
C VAL A 46 0.27 6.36 0.23
N ASN A 47 -0.38 7.43 -0.20
CA ASN A 47 -0.89 8.46 0.71
C ASN A 47 -2.03 7.95 1.60
N LYS A 48 -2.91 7.07 1.10
CA LYS A 48 -3.94 6.39 1.92
C LYS A 48 -3.28 5.55 3.01
N LEU A 49 -2.24 4.78 2.67
CA LEU A 49 -1.46 4.03 3.66
C LEU A 49 -0.81 4.98 4.70
N ASN A 50 -0.13 6.03 4.25
CA ASN A 50 0.53 6.99 5.14
C ASN A 50 -0.46 7.62 6.13
N LYS A 51 -1.64 8.04 5.66
CA LYS A 51 -2.71 8.56 6.52
C LYS A 51 -3.22 7.49 7.50
N ALA A 52 -3.42 6.26 7.04
CA ALA A 52 -3.85 5.16 7.89
C ALA A 52 -2.82 4.84 8.99
N MET A 53 -1.53 5.10 8.76
CA MET A 53 -0.47 4.96 9.76
C MET A 53 -0.40 6.14 10.75
N GLN A 54 -0.81 7.34 10.35
CA GLN A 54 -0.74 8.57 11.17
C GLN A 54 -1.88 8.74 12.21
N GLY A 55 -2.83 7.80 12.29
CA GLY A 55 -3.96 7.89 13.23
C GLY A 55 -3.55 7.77 14.70
N ALA A 56 -4.21 8.55 15.57
CA ALA A 56 -4.11 8.40 17.02
C ALA A 56 -4.56 6.99 17.47
N ASN A 57 -3.88 6.40 18.45
CA ASN A 57 -4.14 5.06 19.01
C ASN A 57 -3.78 3.85 18.10
N THR A 58 -2.73 3.94 17.28
CA THR A 58 -2.21 2.77 16.57
C THR A 58 -1.08 2.09 17.36
N ASN A 59 -1.27 0.84 17.77
CA ASN A 59 -0.18 0.01 18.30
C ASN A 59 0.72 -0.49 17.14
N ASN A 60 1.98 -0.83 17.44
CA ASN A 60 2.95 -1.29 16.42
C ASN A 60 2.43 -2.46 15.57
N ILE A 61 1.63 -3.35 16.17
CA ILE A 61 1.04 -4.52 15.50
C ILE A 61 0.05 -4.07 14.40
N SER A 62 -0.83 -3.11 14.71
CA SER A 62 -1.79 -2.57 13.74
C SER A 62 -1.12 -1.86 12.56
N GLN A 63 0.01 -1.19 12.81
CA GLN A 63 0.78 -0.53 11.75
C GLN A 63 1.47 -1.57 10.86
N TYR A 64 2.08 -2.59 11.47
CA TYR A 64 2.68 -3.72 10.74
C TYR A 64 1.66 -4.40 9.82
N LYS A 65 0.46 -4.71 10.33
CA LYS A 65 -0.63 -5.31 9.53
C LYS A 65 -1.04 -4.46 8.33
N LYS A 66 -1.09 -3.12 8.47
CA LYS A 66 -1.42 -2.20 7.37
C LYS A 66 -0.35 -2.26 6.27
N VAL A 67 0.93 -2.26 6.65
CA VAL A 67 2.04 -2.38 5.71
C VAL A 67 2.03 -3.75 5.02
N GLU A 68 1.81 -4.83 5.76
CA GLU A 68 1.72 -6.19 5.19
C GLU A 68 0.55 -6.33 4.21
N ALA A 69 -0.61 -5.76 4.54
CA ALA A 69 -1.74 -5.70 3.63
C ALA A 69 -1.38 -4.94 2.35
N PHE A 70 -0.67 -3.82 2.46
CA PHE A 70 -0.23 -3.05 1.31
C PHE A 70 0.79 -3.81 0.43
N LYS A 71 1.75 -4.51 1.04
CA LYS A 71 2.68 -5.39 0.30
C LYS A 71 1.94 -6.48 -0.49
N ARG A 72 0.92 -7.11 0.13
CA ARG A 72 0.05 -8.09 -0.56
C ARG A 72 -0.69 -7.44 -1.73
N LYS A 73 -1.18 -6.21 -1.55
CA LYS A 73 -1.80 -5.42 -2.62
C LYS A 73 -0.85 -5.18 -3.80
N LEU A 74 0.39 -4.77 -3.53
CA LEU A 74 1.43 -4.58 -4.56
C LEU A 74 1.74 -5.88 -5.31
N LYS A 75 1.84 -7.01 -4.60
CA LYS A 75 2.02 -8.35 -5.22
C LYS A 75 0.88 -8.68 -6.18
N LEU A 76 -0.37 -8.45 -5.76
CA LEU A 76 -1.56 -8.68 -6.57
C LEU A 76 -1.59 -7.77 -7.81
N TRP A 77 -1.37 -6.47 -7.63
CA TRP A 77 -1.34 -5.51 -8.73
C TRP A 77 -0.28 -5.83 -9.75
N ARG A 78 0.90 -6.30 -9.33
CA ARG A 78 1.96 -6.74 -10.26
C ARG A 78 1.51 -7.91 -11.14
N VAL A 79 0.77 -8.87 -10.58
CA VAL A 79 0.20 -10.00 -11.33
C VAL A 79 -0.84 -9.50 -12.32
N HIS A 80 -1.81 -8.72 -11.86
CA HIS A 80 -2.87 -8.16 -12.70
C HIS A 80 -2.33 -7.30 -13.85
N THR A 81 -1.37 -6.41 -13.54
CA THR A 81 -0.71 -5.54 -14.52
C THR A 81 -0.06 -6.36 -15.61
N SER A 82 0.67 -7.43 -15.25
CA SER A 82 1.32 -8.33 -16.21
C SER A 82 0.32 -9.09 -17.09
N SER A 83 -0.92 -9.26 -16.64
CA SER A 83 -2.04 -9.83 -17.40
C SER A 83 -2.86 -8.79 -18.17
N GLY A 84 -2.45 -7.51 -18.17
CA GLY A 84 -3.15 -6.42 -18.85
C GLY A 84 -4.38 -5.89 -18.12
N ILE A 85 -4.61 -6.30 -16.88
CA ILE A 85 -5.73 -5.84 -16.06
C ILE A 85 -5.33 -4.54 -15.37
N THR A 86 -6.17 -3.50 -15.46
CA THR A 86 -5.86 -2.13 -15.02
C THR A 86 -6.89 -1.53 -14.07
N ASP A 87 -7.96 -2.25 -13.74
CA ASP A 87 -9.11 -1.82 -12.93
C ASP A 87 -8.76 -1.28 -11.54
N MET A 88 -7.63 -1.70 -10.97
CA MET A 88 -7.13 -1.21 -9.69
C MET A 88 -6.61 0.23 -9.71
N PHE A 89 -6.31 0.77 -10.89
CA PHE A 89 -5.77 2.11 -11.10
C PHE A 89 -6.85 2.96 -11.78
N GLU A 90 -7.71 3.59 -10.98
CA GLU A 90 -8.93 4.28 -11.44
C GLU A 90 -8.64 5.33 -12.54
N ASN A 91 -7.67 6.22 -12.32
CA ASN A 91 -7.35 7.27 -13.29
C ASN A 91 -6.78 6.68 -14.58
N MET A 92 -5.89 5.70 -14.46
CA MET A 92 -5.27 5.04 -15.61
C MET A 92 -6.28 4.22 -16.42
N HIS A 93 -7.12 3.46 -15.75
CA HIS A 93 -8.16 2.66 -16.37
C HIS A 93 -9.15 3.54 -17.14
N ALA A 94 -9.65 4.60 -16.50
CA ALA A 94 -10.54 5.56 -17.15
C ALA A 94 -9.87 6.23 -18.36
N PHE A 95 -8.59 6.61 -18.25
CA PHE A 95 -7.86 7.22 -19.35
C PHE A 95 -7.67 6.30 -20.56
N ILE A 96 -7.38 5.01 -20.32
CA ILE A 96 -7.31 3.97 -21.36
C ILE A 96 -8.65 3.86 -22.11
N GLN A 97 -9.77 3.84 -21.37
CA GLN A 97 -11.10 3.74 -21.96
C GLN A 97 -11.48 5.00 -22.76
N ASP A 98 -11.18 6.19 -22.22
CA ASP A 98 -11.51 7.48 -22.83
C ASP A 98 -10.72 7.76 -24.11
N ARG A 99 -9.42 7.44 -24.13
CA ARG A 99 -8.53 7.71 -25.27
C ARG A 99 -8.31 6.53 -26.21
N GLY A 100 -8.75 5.32 -25.83
CA GLY A 100 -8.54 4.10 -26.62
C GLY A 100 -7.08 3.65 -26.71
N ILE A 101 -6.24 4.06 -25.76
CA ILE A 101 -4.79 3.79 -25.77
C ILE A 101 -4.52 2.36 -25.28
N SER A 102 -3.65 1.63 -25.97
CA SER A 102 -3.25 0.29 -25.52
C SER A 102 -2.36 0.36 -24.28
N PHE A 103 -2.75 -0.34 -23.22
CA PHE A 103 -1.93 -0.46 -21.99
C PHE A 103 -0.54 -1.08 -22.24
N ASN A 104 -0.38 -1.86 -23.32
CA ASN A 104 0.88 -2.49 -23.69
C ASN A 104 2.03 -1.50 -23.88
N VAL A 105 1.75 -0.22 -24.15
CA VAL A 105 2.77 0.82 -24.30
C VAL A 105 3.52 1.15 -23.00
N VAL A 106 2.93 0.82 -21.84
CA VAL A 106 3.49 1.11 -20.51
C VAL A 106 3.55 -0.09 -19.55
N ILE A 107 2.96 -1.24 -19.90
CA ILE A 107 2.88 -2.44 -19.04
C ILE A 107 4.24 -2.80 -18.39
N ALA A 108 5.33 -2.82 -19.15
CA ALA A 108 6.65 -3.14 -18.65
C ALA A 108 7.15 -2.14 -17.60
N GLN A 109 6.89 -0.84 -17.80
CA GLN A 109 7.31 0.22 -16.87
C GLN A 109 6.50 0.16 -15.58
N VAL A 110 5.18 -0.06 -15.69
CA VAL A 110 4.28 -0.20 -14.53
C VAL A 110 4.66 -1.42 -13.70
N THR A 111 4.82 -2.59 -14.33
CA THR A 111 5.23 -3.83 -13.65
C THR A 111 6.60 -3.72 -13.00
N PHE A 112 7.56 -3.08 -13.67
CA PHE A 112 8.88 -2.82 -13.11
C PHE A 112 8.81 -1.91 -11.89
N HIS A 113 8.06 -0.80 -11.98
CA HIS A 113 7.87 0.11 -10.87
C HIS A 113 7.22 -0.58 -9.66
N LEU A 114 6.16 -1.37 -9.86
CA LEU A 114 5.52 -2.12 -8.77
C LEU A 114 6.49 -3.09 -8.10
N SER A 115 7.37 -3.73 -8.88
CA SER A 115 8.41 -4.62 -8.33
C SER A 115 9.41 -3.86 -7.47
N LYS A 116 9.91 -2.71 -7.95
CA LYS A 116 10.83 -1.86 -7.19
C LYS A 116 10.19 -1.25 -5.95
N LEU A 117 8.92 -0.86 -6.04
CA LEU A 117 8.17 -0.37 -4.90
C LEU A 117 8.04 -1.47 -3.83
N LEU A 118 7.66 -2.69 -4.22
CA LEU A 118 7.57 -3.82 -3.30
C LEU A 118 8.93 -4.16 -2.67
N GLU A 119 10.02 -4.18 -3.44
CA GLU A 119 11.39 -4.36 -2.93
C GLU A 119 11.71 -3.31 -1.85
N LYS A 120 11.38 -2.03 -2.10
CA LYS A 120 11.58 -0.96 -1.13
C LYS A 120 10.74 -1.18 0.13
N PHE A 121 9.46 -1.53 0.01
CA PHE A 121 8.63 -1.85 1.17
C PHE A 121 9.20 -3.02 1.99
N ASN A 122 9.71 -4.07 1.35
CA ASN A 122 10.35 -5.19 2.05
C ASN A 122 11.64 -4.77 2.76
N SER A 123 12.42 -3.84 2.18
CA SER A 123 13.64 -3.34 2.83
C SER A 123 13.36 -2.40 4.01
N TYR A 124 12.33 -1.56 3.93
CA TYR A 124 11.98 -0.61 5.00
C TYR A 124 11.19 -1.27 6.13
N PHE A 125 10.40 -2.28 5.80
CA PHE A 125 9.57 -3.02 6.74
C PHE A 125 9.88 -4.52 6.58
N PRO A 126 10.88 -5.08 7.28
CA PRO A 126 11.19 -6.50 7.18
C PRO A 126 10.05 -7.37 7.73
N GLU A 127 10.03 -8.65 7.37
CA GLU A 127 9.16 -9.63 8.00
C GLU A 127 9.54 -9.83 9.47
N LEU A 128 8.56 -10.17 10.30
CA LEU A 128 8.81 -10.46 11.70
C LEU A 128 9.58 -11.78 11.83
N THR A 129 10.48 -11.85 12.80
CA THR A 129 11.03 -13.14 13.23
C THR A 129 9.92 -14.00 13.86
N GLU A 130 10.12 -15.32 13.94
CA GLU A 130 9.18 -16.22 14.61
C GLU A 130 8.89 -15.79 16.05
N GLU A 131 9.92 -15.32 16.77
CA GLU A 131 9.79 -14.79 18.13
C GLU A 131 8.93 -13.51 18.18
N GLN A 132 9.14 -12.57 17.26
CA GLN A 132 8.34 -11.35 17.17
C GLN A 132 6.89 -11.67 16.78
N ALA A 133 6.69 -12.59 15.85
CA ALA A 133 5.35 -13.04 15.44
C ALA A 133 4.61 -13.72 16.60
N ALA A 134 5.27 -14.59 17.37
CA ALA A 134 4.72 -15.22 18.56
C ALA A 134 4.36 -14.17 19.63
N SER A 135 5.24 -13.18 19.85
CA SER A 135 4.98 -12.07 20.77
C SER A 135 3.75 -11.25 20.37
N TYR A 136 3.43 -11.14 19.08
CA TYR A 136 2.24 -10.43 18.62
C TYR A 136 0.97 -11.27 18.70
N GLN A 137 1.07 -12.60 18.58
CA GLN A 137 -0.08 -13.49 18.67
C GLN A 137 -0.75 -13.45 20.05
N TRP A 138 0.02 -13.48 21.14
CA TRP A 138 -0.57 -13.40 22.49
C TRP A 138 -1.14 -12.01 22.79
N ILE A 139 -0.55 -10.94 22.26
CA ILE A 139 -1.07 -9.56 22.43
C ILE A 139 -2.42 -9.40 21.73
N GLU A 140 -2.61 -10.05 20.58
CA GLU A 140 -3.87 -10.01 19.84
C GLU A 140 -4.92 -10.98 20.36
N ASN A 141 -4.48 -12.13 20.86
CA ASN A 141 -5.35 -13.12 21.46
C ASN A 141 -4.65 -13.76 22.69
N PRO A 142 -4.93 -13.26 23.90
CA PRO A 142 -4.24 -13.68 25.12
C PRO A 142 -4.59 -15.11 25.56
N PHE A 143 -5.53 -15.78 24.88
CA PHE A 143 -5.93 -17.15 25.17
C PHE A 143 -5.23 -18.20 24.28
N ILE A 144 -4.28 -17.80 23.44
CA ILE A 144 -3.52 -18.71 22.58
C ILE A 144 -2.44 -19.46 23.37
N GLU A 145 -1.81 -18.80 24.35
CA GLU A 145 -0.92 -19.50 25.28
C GLU A 145 -1.75 -20.21 26.33
N ASN A 146 -1.59 -21.53 26.42
CA ASN A 146 -2.03 -22.30 27.56
C ASN A 146 -1.19 -21.84 28.76
N ILE A 147 -1.66 -20.78 29.44
CA ILE A 147 -1.16 -20.45 30.77
C ILE A 147 -1.70 -21.58 31.66
N GLU A 148 -0.99 -22.71 31.68
CA GLU A 148 -0.99 -23.51 32.88
C GLU A 148 -0.48 -22.58 33.97
N MET A 149 -1.41 -21.92 34.67
CA MET A 149 -1.17 -21.36 35.98
C MET A 149 -0.76 -22.54 36.84
N LYS A 150 0.53 -22.88 36.83
CA LYS A 150 1.17 -23.59 37.93
C LYS A 150 1.10 -22.61 39.09
N LEU A 151 -0.06 -22.59 39.76
CA LEU A 151 -0.16 -22.14 41.14
C LEU A 151 1.00 -22.81 41.87
N PRO A 152 1.94 -22.04 42.46
CA PRO A 152 2.97 -22.64 43.28
C PRO A 152 2.27 -23.49 44.34
N GLU A 153 2.56 -24.79 44.40
CA GLU A 153 1.97 -25.74 45.36
C GLU A 153 2.14 -25.28 46.82
N ALA A 154 2.96 -24.26 47.07
CA ALA A 154 3.09 -23.57 48.35
C ALA A 154 1.84 -22.78 48.81
N SER A 155 0.84 -22.51 47.94
CA SER A 155 -0.34 -21.70 48.33
C SER A 155 -1.58 -22.52 48.75
N VAL A 156 -1.55 -23.85 48.64
CA VAL A 156 -2.71 -24.71 48.99
C VAL A 156 -2.71 -25.12 50.48
N LYS A 157 -1.64 -24.86 51.24
CA LYS A 157 -1.54 -25.26 52.66
C LYS A 157 -2.03 -24.26 53.70
N ILE A 158 -2.50 -23.07 53.32
CA ILE A 158 -2.96 -22.06 54.32
C ILE A 158 -4.47 -22.16 54.64
N ILE A 159 -5.27 -22.95 53.88
CA ILE A 159 -6.74 -22.97 54.05
C ILE A 159 -7.28 -24.25 54.75
N ARG A 160 -6.44 -25.22 55.14
CA ARG A 160 -6.92 -26.47 55.78
C ARG A 160 -6.18 -26.88 57.07
N GLY A 161 -5.79 -25.93 57.89
CA GLY A 161 -5.10 -26.19 59.17
C GLY A 161 -5.47 -25.22 60.27
N ALA A 162 -6.75 -24.92 60.43
CA ALA A 162 -7.30 -24.26 61.61
C ALA A 162 -8.62 -24.92 61.98
N HIS A 163 -8.52 -26.11 62.58
CA HIS A 163 -9.50 -26.67 63.50
C HIS A 163 -8.77 -27.59 64.47
#